data_AF-A0A370TY87-F1
#
_entry.id   AF-A0A370TY87-F1
#
_cell.length_a   1.000
_cell.length_b   1.000
_cell.length_c   1.000
_cell.angle_alpha   90.00
_cell.angle_beta   90.00
_cell.angle_gamma   90.00
#
_symmetry.space_group_name_H-M   'P 1'
#
loop_
_entity.id
_entity.type
_entity.pdbx_description
1 polymer ?
#
loop_
_entity_poly.entity_id
_entity_poly.type
_entity_poly.pdbx_seq_one_letter_code
_entity_poly.pdbx_strand_id
1 'polypeptide(L)'
;MIWPGNFNSQDSYILDSVARESTVPVFGAIAVLAKYVPVAGIEDMDVRAKFETSDEPQTAIVEVVRSVVNGWETTSIWGFEEVEGERRYVRHSLTKKGDQELKLRFVYDFISELEN
;
A
#
# COMPACT_ATOMS: atom_id res chain seq x y z
N MET A 1 -3.95 -4.02 -25.32
CA MET A 1 -3.79 -3.57 -23.93
C MET A 1 -3.82 -2.05 -23.93
N ILE A 2 -4.86 -1.45 -23.33
CA ILE A 2 -5.07 0.00 -23.32
C ILE A 2 -4.59 0.49 -21.95
N TRP A 3 -3.64 1.43 -21.91
CA TRP A 3 -3.17 2.05 -20.67
C TRP A 3 -3.96 3.35 -20.43
N PRO A 4 -4.99 3.35 -19.57
CA PRO A 4 -5.62 4.61 -19.19
C PRO A 4 -4.63 5.43 -18.35
N GLY A 5 -4.18 6.55 -18.89
CA GLY A 5 -3.45 7.58 -18.13
C GLY A 5 -1.93 7.50 -18.11
N ASN A 6 -1.29 6.66 -18.94
CA ASN A 6 0.17 6.57 -19.04
C ASN A 6 0.88 6.31 -17.70
N PHE A 7 0.19 5.67 -16.75
CA PHE A 7 0.84 5.14 -15.55
C PHE A 7 1.74 3.97 -15.97
N ASN A 8 2.81 3.73 -15.24
CA ASN A 8 3.46 2.42 -15.22
C ASN A 8 3.19 1.89 -13.80
N SER A 9 2.61 0.70 -13.69
CA SER A 9 2.27 0.10 -12.39
C SER A 9 3.43 -0.71 -11.82
N GLN A 10 4.53 -0.82 -12.56
CA GLN A 10 5.79 -1.38 -12.08
C GLN A 10 6.57 -0.30 -11.35
N ASP A 11 6.60 -0.41 -10.02
CA ASP A 11 7.43 0.40 -9.15
C ASP A 11 8.34 -0.49 -8.32
N SER A 12 9.57 -0.02 -8.08
CA SER A 12 10.53 -0.69 -7.20
C SER A 12 10.51 -0.02 -5.83
N TYR A 13 10.22 -0.78 -4.78
CA TYR A 13 10.17 -0.31 -3.40
C TYR A 13 11.40 -0.78 -2.63
N ILE A 14 12.02 0.12 -1.86
CA ILE A 14 13.08 -0.22 -0.91
C ILE A 14 12.46 -0.26 0.48
N LEU A 15 12.48 -1.44 1.10
CA LEU A 15 11.80 -1.74 2.36
C LEU A 15 12.74 -1.57 3.58
N ASP A 16 13.43 -0.43 3.67
CA ASP A 16 14.44 -0.15 4.70
C ASP A 16 14.03 0.93 5.71
N SER A 17 12.76 1.36 5.70
CA SER A 17 12.24 2.45 6.53
C SER A 17 12.86 3.83 6.27
N VAL A 18 13.66 4.00 5.21
CA VAL A 18 14.27 5.30 4.88
C VAL A 18 13.37 6.07 3.93
N ALA A 19 12.97 7.28 4.34
CA ALA A 19 12.20 8.19 3.50
C ALA A 19 13.05 8.69 2.33
N ARG A 20 12.53 8.53 1.12
CA ARG A 20 13.16 8.98 -0.13
C ARG A 20 12.20 9.87 -0.90
N GLU A 21 12.74 10.96 -1.43
CA GLU A 21 12.00 11.84 -2.30
C GLU A 21 11.92 11.24 -3.72
N SER A 22 10.72 11.25 -4.28
CA SER A 22 10.44 10.87 -5.64
C SER A 22 9.48 11.89 -6.25
N THR A 23 9.53 12.08 -7.56
CA THR A 23 8.61 12.98 -8.27
C THR A 23 7.76 12.15 -9.21
N VAL A 24 6.45 12.18 -8.98
CA VAL A 24 5.48 11.46 -9.81
C VAL A 24 4.65 12.47 -10.62
N PRO A 25 4.36 12.21 -11.90
CA PRO A 25 3.72 13.20 -12.79
C PRO A 25 2.40 13.79 -12.27
N VAL A 26 1.60 13.00 -11.54
CA VAL A 26 0.26 13.40 -11.07
C VAL A 26 0.28 14.06 -9.70
N PHE A 27 1.24 13.71 -8.84
CA PHE A 27 1.25 14.18 -7.45
C PHE A 27 2.42 15.09 -7.09
N GLY A 28 3.36 15.31 -8.03
CA GLY A 28 4.55 16.12 -7.83
C GLY A 28 5.56 15.43 -6.90
N ALA A 29 6.28 16.25 -6.13
CA ALA A 29 7.27 15.76 -5.17
C ALA A 29 6.59 15.09 -3.96
N ILE A 30 6.95 13.83 -3.75
CA ILE A 30 6.49 12.98 -2.64
C ILE A 30 7.70 12.40 -1.90
N ALA A 31 7.56 12.18 -0.60
CA ALA A 31 8.49 11.38 0.19
C ALA A 31 7.84 10.04 0.50
N VAL A 32 8.48 8.95 0.07
CA VAL A 32 8.00 7.58 0.27
C VAL A 32 8.94 6.87 1.22
N LEU A 33 8.38 6.18 2.21
CA LEU A 33 9.08 5.18 3.00
C LEU A 33 8.26 3.90 3.03
N ALA A 34 8.92 2.77 3.03
CA ALA A 34 8.27 1.48 3.17
C ALA A 34 9.10 0.54 4.05
N LYS A 35 8.43 -0.36 4.76
CA LYS A 35 9.07 -1.30 5.68
C LYS A 35 8.22 -2.56 5.87
N TYR A 36 8.88 -3.65 6.22
CA TYR A 36 8.20 -4.82 6.75
C TYR A 36 7.78 -4.60 8.20
N VAL A 37 6.58 -5.07 8.53
CA VAL A 37 6.09 -5.15 9.89
C VAL A 37 5.39 -6.49 10.12
N PRO A 38 5.44 -7.05 11.35
CA PRO A 38 4.52 -8.10 11.72
C PRO A 38 3.09 -7.53 11.76
N VAL A 39 2.07 -8.35 11.52
CA VAL A 39 0.66 -7.93 11.68
C VAL A 39 0.40 -7.34 13.07
N ALA A 40 1.10 -7.85 14.08
CA ALA A 40 1.02 -7.35 15.44
C ALA A 40 1.51 -5.90 15.63
N GLY A 41 2.34 -5.38 14.71
CA GLY A 41 2.88 -4.03 14.71
C GLY A 41 2.04 -3.01 13.94
N ILE A 42 0.89 -3.41 13.37
CA ILE A 42 -0.04 -2.50 12.71
C ILE A 42 -0.80 -1.71 13.78
N GLU A 43 -0.71 -0.38 13.72
CA GLU A 43 -1.35 0.55 14.68
C GLU A 43 -2.87 0.63 14.49
N ASP A 44 -3.35 0.57 13.24
CA ASP A 44 -4.77 0.59 12.92
C ASP A 44 -5.40 -0.77 13.26
N MET A 45 -6.13 -0.82 14.37
CA MET A 45 -6.75 -2.04 14.90
C MET A 45 -7.81 -2.63 13.95
N ASP A 46 -8.56 -1.78 13.24
CA ASP A 46 -9.63 -2.21 12.33
C ASP A 46 -9.04 -2.88 11.09
N VAL A 47 -7.92 -2.35 10.61
CA VAL A 47 -7.19 -2.92 9.47
C VAL A 47 -6.41 -4.17 9.91
N ARG A 48 -5.78 -4.13 11.09
CA ARG A 48 -5.05 -5.27 11.67
C ARG A 48 -5.91 -6.51 11.82
N ALA A 49 -7.16 -6.36 12.28
CA ALA A 49 -8.06 -7.48 12.51
C ALA A 49 -8.43 -8.25 11.23
N LYS A 50 -8.23 -7.66 10.05
CA LYS A 50 -8.55 -8.27 8.75
C LYS A 50 -7.40 -9.07 8.16
N PHE A 51 -6.17 -8.77 8.55
CA PHE A 51 -5.00 -9.43 7.99
C PHE A 51 -4.77 -10.80 8.62
N GLU A 52 -4.38 -11.75 7.78
CA GLU A 52 -3.95 -13.08 8.19
C GLU A 52 -2.79 -12.97 9.19
N THR A 53 -2.97 -13.49 10.39
CA THR A 53 -1.92 -13.50 11.41
C THR A 53 -1.01 -14.69 11.15
N SER A 54 0.29 -14.45 11.02
CA SER A 54 1.33 -15.48 10.98
C SER A 54 2.38 -15.19 12.05
N ASP A 55 3.08 -16.23 12.49
CA ASP A 55 4.20 -16.14 13.43
C ASP A 55 5.47 -15.51 12.79
N GLU A 56 5.45 -15.29 11.47
CA GLU A 56 6.56 -14.67 10.76
C GLU A 56 6.63 -13.14 10.94
N PRO A 57 7.84 -12.58 11.14
CA PRO A 57 8.02 -11.15 11.42
C PRO A 57 7.78 -10.23 10.20
N GLN A 58 7.70 -10.77 8.98
CA GLN A 58 7.58 -10.02 7.72
C GLN A 58 6.25 -10.29 7.00
N THR A 59 5.15 -10.22 7.74
CA THR A 59 3.82 -10.59 7.23
C THR A 59 3.11 -9.49 6.46
N ALA A 60 3.43 -8.23 6.75
CA ALA A 60 2.80 -7.07 6.13
C ALA A 60 3.85 -6.02 5.72
N ILE A 61 3.51 -5.24 4.71
CA ILE A 61 4.29 -4.09 4.27
C ILE A 61 3.51 -2.83 4.67
N VAL A 62 4.18 -1.91 5.38
CA VAL A 62 3.66 -0.57 5.62
C VAL A 62 4.41 0.39 4.73
N GLU A 63 3.65 1.17 3.99
CA GLU A 63 4.11 2.25 3.13
C GLU A 63 3.52 3.55 3.64
N VAL A 64 4.34 4.58 3.79
CA VAL A 64 3.89 5.93 4.09
C VAL A 64 4.37 6.86 2.98
N VAL A 65 3.43 7.52 2.34
CA VAL A 65 3.66 8.49 1.27
C VAL A 65 3.22 9.86 1.78
N ARG A 66 4.12 10.84 1.73
CA ARG A 66 3.86 12.22 2.13
C ARG A 66 4.04 13.14 0.95
N SER A 67 3.13 14.08 0.76
CA SER A 67 3.36 15.17 -0.20
C SER A 67 4.30 16.20 0.39
N VAL A 68 5.33 16.58 -0.38
CA VAL A 68 6.26 17.65 0.02
C VAL A 68 5.59 19.03 -0.08
N VAL A 69 4.62 19.19 -0.98
CA VAL A 69 4.03 20.49 -1.31
C VAL A 69 2.56 20.60 -0.89
N ASN A 70 1.77 19.53 -1.04
CA ASN A 70 0.32 19.60 -0.94
C ASN A 70 -0.24 19.17 0.42
N GLY A 71 0.63 18.82 1.38
CA GLY A 71 0.29 18.59 2.79
C GLY A 71 -0.64 17.40 3.06
N TRP A 72 -0.74 16.44 2.14
CA TRP A 72 -1.45 15.19 2.36
C TRP A 72 -0.47 14.07 2.72
N GLU A 73 -0.95 13.11 3.50
CA GLU A 73 -0.24 11.89 3.88
C GLU A 73 -1.11 10.68 3.58
N THR A 74 -0.54 9.64 2.99
CA THR A 74 -1.18 8.35 2.76
C THR A 74 -0.39 7.27 3.51
N THR A 75 -1.07 6.52 4.36
CA THR A 75 -0.53 5.30 4.96
C THR A 75 -1.21 4.11 4.30
N SER A 76 -0.42 3.24 3.68
CA SER A 76 -0.87 2.02 3.04
C SER A 76 -0.33 0.80 3.78
N ILE A 77 -1.19 -0.19 4.00
CA ILE A 77 -0.84 -1.48 4.60
C ILE A 77 -1.17 -2.57 3.59
N TRP A 78 -0.16 -3.37 3.25
CA TRP A 78 -0.23 -4.40 2.24
C TRP A 78 -0.03 -5.75 2.93
N GLY A 79 -0.84 -6.75 2.57
CA GLY A 79 -0.79 -8.07 3.18
C GLY A 79 -1.85 -9.00 2.62
N PHE A 80 -2.01 -10.16 3.24
CA PHE A 80 -3.02 -11.14 2.86
C PHE A 80 -4.24 -11.06 3.78
N GLU A 81 -5.42 -11.00 3.17
CA GLU A 81 -6.72 -11.00 3.83
C GLU A 81 -7.59 -12.07 3.17
N GLU A 82 -8.47 -12.72 3.95
CA GLU A 82 -9.53 -13.57 3.39
C GLU A 82 -10.65 -12.66 2.86
N VAL A 83 -10.83 -12.66 1.55
CA VAL A 83 -11.89 -11.90 0.87
C VAL A 83 -12.79 -12.90 0.17
N GLU A 84 -14.07 -12.94 0.57
CA GLU A 84 -15.07 -13.85 0.00
C GLU A 84 -14.69 -15.34 0.08
N GLY A 85 -13.95 -15.73 1.13
CA GLY A 85 -13.48 -17.11 1.33
C GLY A 85 -12.21 -17.48 0.55
N GLU A 86 -11.60 -16.52 -0.15
CA GLU A 86 -10.35 -16.70 -0.86
C GLU A 86 -9.24 -15.85 -0.25
N ARG A 87 -8.04 -16.42 -0.14
CA ARG A 87 -6.85 -15.69 0.31
C ARG A 87 -6.40 -14.71 -0.78
N ARG A 88 -6.62 -13.42 -0.59
CA ARG A 88 -6.27 -12.37 -1.56
C ARG A 88 -5.17 -11.47 -1.02
N TYR A 89 -4.33 -10.98 -1.94
CA TYR A 89 -3.40 -9.89 -1.61
C TYR A 89 -4.17 -8.57 -1.63
N VAL A 90 -4.11 -7.82 -0.53
CA VAL A 90 -4.91 -6.62 -0.31
C VAL A 90 -4.01 -5.48 0.13
N ARG A 91 -4.35 -4.27 -0.33
CA ARG A 91 -3.77 -3.02 0.15
C ARG A 91 -4.86 -2.10 0.68
N HIS A 92 -4.81 -1.80 1.97
CA HIS A 92 -5.64 -0.78 2.61
C HIS A 92 -4.85 0.52 2.65
N SER A 93 -5.40 1.60 2.09
CA SER A 93 -4.78 2.92 2.07
C SER A 93 -5.66 3.93 2.77
N LEU A 94 -5.05 4.70 3.66
CA LEU A 94 -5.66 5.79 4.40
C LEU A 94 -4.98 7.10 4.01
N THR A 95 -5.68 7.97 3.30
CA THR A 95 -5.17 9.28 2.90
C THR A 95 -5.82 10.37 3.73
N LYS A 96 -5.00 11.24 4.33
CA LYS A 96 -5.42 12.38 5.14
C LYS A 96 -4.92 13.68 4.53
N LYS A 97 -5.78 14.71 4.52
CA LYS A 97 -5.43 16.08 4.13
C LYS A 97 -6.27 17.07 4.94
N GLY A 98 -5.66 17.73 5.92
CA GLY A 98 -6.40 18.55 6.88
C GLY A 98 -7.45 17.69 7.61
N ASP A 99 -8.70 18.13 7.59
CA ASP A 99 -9.83 17.41 8.22
C ASP A 99 -10.46 16.34 7.30
N GLN A 100 -9.93 16.16 6.09
CA GLN A 100 -10.45 15.17 5.15
C GLN A 100 -9.68 13.85 5.27
N GLU A 101 -10.43 12.75 5.34
CA GLU A 101 -9.91 11.39 5.36
C GLU A 101 -10.56 10.57 4.25
N LEU A 102 -9.76 9.79 3.53
CA LEU A 102 -10.21 8.86 2.50
C LEU A 102 -9.63 7.48 2.76
N LYS A 103 -10.51 6.47 2.88
CA LYS A 103 -10.14 5.05 2.98
C LYS A 103 -10.35 4.36 1.65
N LEU A 104 -9.34 3.66 1.17
CA LEU A 104 -9.35 2.89 -0.07
C LEU A 104 -8.90 1.46 0.22
N ARG A 105 -9.54 0.48 -0.42
CA ARG A 105 -9.14 -0.92 -0.38
C ARG A 105 -8.91 -1.43 -1.79
N PHE A 106 -7.71 -1.92 -2.06
CA PHE A 106 -7.36 -2.62 -3.29
C PHE A 106 -7.33 -4.11 -3.00
N VAL A 107 -8.11 -4.89 -3.75
CA VAL A 107 -8.04 -6.36 -3.72
C VAL A 107 -7.43 -6.77 -5.04
N TYR A 108 -6.31 -7.49 -4.99
CA TYR A 108 -5.58 -7.90 -6.19
C TYR A 108 -6.00 -9.31 -6.61
N ASP A 109 -6.40 -9.44 -7.86
CA ASP A 109 -6.58 -10.71 -8.56
C ASP A 109 -5.26 -11.14 -9.21
N PHE A 110 -4.87 -12.40 -9.00
CA PHE A 110 -3.76 -13.00 -9.73
C PHE A 110 -4.29 -13.72 -10.96
N ILE A 111 -3.90 -13.26 -12.15
CA ILE A 111 -4.17 -13.95 -13.41
C ILE A 111 -2.92 -14.79 -13.69
N SER A 112 -3.06 -16.12 -13.70
CA SER A 112 -1.99 -17.03 -14.14
C SER A 112 -1.54 -16.67 -15.56
N GLU A 113 -0.29 -16.99 -15.93
CA GLU A 113 0.32 -16.59 -17.21
C GLU A 113 -0.65 -16.62 -18.40
N LEU A 114 -0.63 -15.55 -19.20
CA LEU A 114 -1.23 -15.54 -20.53
C LEU A 114 -0.64 -16.73 -21.30
N GLU A 115 -1.47 -17.72 -21.63
CA GLU A 115 -1.08 -18.78 -22.54
C GLU A 115 -0.47 -18.15 -23.80
N ASN A 116 0.75 -18.56 -24.14
CA ASN A 116 1.53 -18.07 -25.28
C ASN A 116 0.80 -18.27 -26.62
#